data_AF-A0A530LX68-F1
#
_entry.id   AF-A0A530LX68-F1
#
_cell.length_a   1.000
_cell.length_b   1.000
_cell.length_c   1.000
_cell.angle_alpha   90.00
_cell.angle_beta   90.00
_cell.angle_gamma   90.00
#
_symmetry.space_group_name_H-M   'P 1'
#
loop_
_entity.id
_entity.type
_entity.pdbx_description
1 polymer ?
#
loop_
_entity_poly.entity_id
_entity_poly.type
_entity_poly.pdbx_seq_one_letter_code
_entity_poly.pdbx_strand_id
1 'polypeptide(L)'
;MAISRKEEARALSADEHALVEKSHHPAVQHLADSELASLVKLLRERRDKARTEAHRRRRETRGKGAPKGAGASKADGGSQLKLAVLAMAMRRLNGEAERRRQM
;
A
#
# COMPACT_ATOMS: atom_id res chain seq x y z
N MET A 1 8.75 -11.65 3.52
CA MET A 1 9.69 -10.67 2.97
C MET A 1 9.57 -9.39 3.77
N ALA A 2 10.70 -8.85 4.24
CA ALA A 2 10.74 -7.52 4.85
C ALA A 2 11.17 -6.52 3.77
N ILE A 3 10.42 -5.45 3.59
CA ILE A 3 10.82 -4.31 2.74
C ILE A 3 11.42 -3.28 3.67
N SER A 4 12.61 -2.77 3.36
CA SER A 4 13.25 -1.75 4.20
C SER A 4 12.45 -0.44 4.14
N ARG A 5 12.48 0.38 5.20
CA ARG A 5 11.84 1.71 5.16
C ARG A 5 12.32 2.57 4.00
N LYS A 6 13.60 2.44 3.62
CA LYS A 6 14.17 3.13 2.45
C LYS A 6 13.52 2.68 1.14
N GLU A 7 13.22 1.40 0.99
CA GLU A 7 12.50 0.87 -0.16
C GLU A 7 11.01 1.23 -0.13
N GLU A 8 10.39 1.25 1.04
CA GLU A 8 9.02 1.76 1.22
C GLU A 8 8.93 3.21 0.72
N ALA A 9 9.82 4.09 1.17
CA ALA A 9 9.86 5.49 0.77
C ALA A 9 10.07 5.69 -0.74
N ARG A 10 10.84 4.83 -1.40
CA ARG A 10 11.06 4.88 -2.85
C ARG A 10 9.84 4.40 -3.65
N ALA A 11 9.01 3.55 -3.07
CA ALA A 11 7.89 2.93 -3.77
C ALA A 11 6.59 3.77 -3.71
N LEU A 12 6.49 4.68 -2.74
CA LEU A 12 5.27 5.39 -2.40
C LEU A 12 5.30 6.86 -2.84
N SER A 13 4.14 7.46 -3.06
CA SER A 13 4.03 8.92 -3.07
C SER A 13 4.23 9.50 -1.66
N ALA A 14 4.46 10.81 -1.55
CA ALA A 14 4.59 11.48 -0.25
C ALA A 14 3.37 11.23 0.67
N ASP A 15 2.16 11.38 0.12
CA ASP A 15 0.92 11.11 0.87
C ASP A 15 0.84 9.66 1.34
N GLU A 16 1.15 8.70 0.47
CA GLU A 16 1.08 7.28 0.80
C GLU A 16 2.16 6.89 1.83
N HIS A 17 3.34 7.48 1.72
CA HIS A 17 4.41 7.31 2.69
C HIS A 17 4.00 7.80 4.08
N ALA A 18 3.37 8.98 4.17
CA ALA A 18 2.86 9.49 5.44
C ALA A 18 1.82 8.56 6.10
N LEU A 19 0.97 7.91 5.30
CA LEU A 19 0.01 6.91 5.81
C LEU A 19 0.70 5.63 6.28
N VAL A 20 1.70 5.15 5.53
CA VAL A 20 2.45 3.95 5.88
C VAL A 20 3.29 4.16 7.14
N GLU A 21 3.88 5.35 7.33
CA GLU A 21 4.60 5.71 8.56
C GLU A 21 3.70 5.62 9.80
N LYS A 22 2.44 6.06 9.72
CA LYS A 22 1.47 5.91 10.82
C LYS A 22 1.13 4.45 11.16
N SER A 23 1.35 3.51 10.23
CA SER A 23 1.12 2.08 10.46
C SER A 23 2.26 1.39 11.21
N HIS A 24 3.43 2.02 11.30
CA HIS A 24 4.58 1.44 11.99
C HIS A 24 4.45 1.55 13.51
N HIS A 25 5.02 0.58 14.21
CA HIS A 25 5.22 0.69 15.65
C HIS A 25 6.36 1.70 15.95
N PRO A 26 6.29 2.53 17.00
CA PRO A 26 5.20 2.63 17.99
C PRO A 26 4.02 3.53 17.59
N ALA A 27 4.13 4.29 16.50
CA ALA A 27 3.13 5.28 16.09
C ALA A 27 1.69 4.74 16.05
N VAL A 28 1.50 3.52 15.55
CA VAL A 28 0.19 2.87 15.45
C VAL A 28 -0.51 2.67 16.80
N GLN A 29 0.25 2.51 17.89
CA GLN A 29 -0.31 2.33 19.24
C GLN A 29 -0.80 3.64 19.83
N HIS A 30 -0.28 4.77 19.36
CA HIS A 30 -0.67 6.10 19.85
C HIS A 30 -1.88 6.68 19.12
N LEU A 31 -2.41 6.00 18.10
CA LEU A 31 -3.60 6.43 17.37
C LEU A 31 -4.87 6.21 18.21
N ALA A 32 -5.79 7.17 18.20
CA ALA A 32 -7.13 6.93 18.72
C ALA A 32 -7.89 5.89 17.87
N ASP A 33 -8.92 5.25 18.41
CA ASP A 33 -9.69 4.21 17.69
C ASP A 33 -10.35 4.74 16.40
N SER A 34 -10.87 5.97 16.45
CA SER A 34 -11.46 6.65 15.29
C SER A 34 -10.41 6.94 14.21
N GLU A 35 -9.19 7.31 14.60
CA GLU A 35 -8.07 7.55 13.69
C GLU A 35 -7.57 6.25 13.07
N LEU A 36 -7.48 5.17 13.87
CA LEU A 36 -7.12 3.84 13.38
C LEU A 36 -8.14 3.34 12.35
N ALA A 37 -9.44 3.46 12.64
CA ALA A 37 -10.50 3.07 11.71
C ALA A 37 -10.45 3.88 10.40
N SER A 38 -10.22 5.19 10.51
CA SER A 38 -10.08 6.09 9.34
C SER A 38 -8.84 5.73 8.50
N LEU A 39 -7.72 5.45 9.16
CA LEU A 39 -6.46 5.05 8.51
C LEU A 39 -6.61 3.71 7.79
N VAL A 40 -7.27 2.72 8.42
CA VAL A 40 -7.57 1.42 7.80
C VAL A 40 -8.39 1.61 6.53
N LYS A 41 -9.44 2.44 6.57
CA LYS A 41 -10.29 2.72 5.40
C LYS A 41 -9.48 3.35 4.27
N LEU A 42 -8.76 4.42 4.56
CA LEU A 42 -7.98 5.16 3.57
C LEU A 42 -6.89 4.29 2.94
N LEU A 43 -6.15 3.53 3.76
CA LEU A 43 -5.07 2.68 3.27
C LEU A 43 -5.61 1.51 2.44
N ARG A 44 -6.81 1.00 2.75
CA ARG A 44 -7.50 -0.03 1.94
C ARG A 44 -7.82 0.50 0.55
N GLU A 45 -8.40 1.70 0.45
CA GLU A 45 -8.70 2.35 -0.82
C GLU A 45 -7.43 2.55 -1.67
N ARG A 46 -6.34 3.04 -1.06
CA ARG A 46 -5.05 3.22 -1.73
C ARG A 46 -4.46 1.90 -2.23
N ARG A 47 -4.54 0.86 -1.41
CA ARG A 47 -4.06 -0.49 -1.76
C ARG A 47 -4.88 -1.10 -2.89
N ASP A 48 -6.20 -0.96 -2.88
CA ASP A 48 -7.05 -1.53 -3.92
C ASP A 48 -6.88 -0.81 -5.26
N LYS A 49 -6.64 0.51 -5.23
CA LYS A 49 -6.22 1.28 -6.40
C LYS A 49 -4.87 0.80 -6.94
N ALA A 50 -3.86 0.68 -6.08
CA ALA A 50 -2.53 0.19 -6.47
C ALA A 50 -2.58 -1.23 -7.05
N ARG A 51 -3.43 -2.11 -6.49
CA ARG A 51 -3.68 -3.46 -7.00
C ARG A 51 -4.22 -3.43 -8.42
N THR A 52 -5.23 -2.60 -8.66
CA THR A 52 -5.85 -2.43 -9.98
C THR A 52 -4.82 -1.94 -11.00
N GLU A 53 -4.02 -0.95 -10.64
CA GLU A 53 -2.95 -0.42 -11.48
C GLU A 53 -1.85 -1.46 -11.78
N ALA A 54 -1.40 -2.20 -10.76
CA ALA A 54 -0.41 -3.26 -10.91
C ALA A 54 -0.90 -4.37 -11.85
N HIS A 55 -2.15 -4.81 -11.70
CA HIS A 55 -2.75 -5.80 -12.61
C HIS A 55 -2.87 -5.27 -14.04
N ARG A 56 -3.23 -4.00 -14.22
CA ARG A 56 -3.30 -3.38 -15.55
C ARG A 56 -1.92 -3.35 -16.20
N ARG A 57 -0.91 -2.83 -15.52
CA ARG A 57 0.47 -2.77 -16.05
C ARG A 57 1.00 -4.16 -16.40
N ARG A 58 0.76 -5.16 -15.55
CA ARG A 58 1.11 -6.55 -15.85
C ARG A 58 0.44 -7.08 -17.12
N ARG A 59 -0.80 -6.69 -17.41
CA ARG A 59 -1.50 -7.05 -18.65
C ARG A 59 -0.92 -6.31 -19.86
N GLU A 60 -0.63 -5.01 -19.74
CA GLU A 60 0.02 -4.21 -20.78
C GLU A 60 1.40 -4.79 -21.15
N THR A 61 2.25 -5.10 -20.17
CA THR A 61 3.58 -5.71 -20.39
C THR A 61 3.47 -7.08 -21.08
N ARG A 62 2.37 -7.80 -20.86
CA ARG A 62 2.09 -9.08 -21.52
C ARG A 62 1.43 -8.94 -22.90
N GLY A 63 1.22 -7.72 -23.40
CA GLY A 63 0.51 -7.45 -24.65
C GLY A 63 -0.99 -7.77 -24.60
N LYS A 64 -1.55 -8.02 -23.40
CA LYS A 64 -2.97 -8.39 -23.19
C LYS A 64 -3.83 -7.23 -22.71
N GLY A 65 -3.34 -6.00 -22.81
CA GLY A 65 -4.06 -4.81 -22.38
C GLY A 65 -3.66 -3.60 -23.23
N ALA A 66 -4.64 -2.78 -23.60
CA ALA A 66 -4.38 -1.52 -24.27
C ALA A 66 -3.54 -0.61 -23.36
N PRO A 67 -2.48 0.03 -23.89
CA PRO A 67 -1.64 0.93 -23.11
C PRO A 67 -2.44 2.16 -22.67
N LYS A 68 -2.31 2.55 -21.40
CA LYS A 68 -2.69 3.91 -21.00
C LYS A 68 -1.51 4.85 -21.26
N GLY A 69 -1.58 5.58 -22.37
CA GLY A 69 -0.58 6.58 -22.78
C GLY A 69 0.12 6.22 -24.08
N ALA A 70 1.26 6.87 -24.34
CA ALA A 70 2.00 6.74 -25.60
C ALA A 70 2.57 5.34 -25.89
N GLY A 71 2.57 4.42 -24.91
CA GLY A 71 3.03 3.04 -25.09
C GLY A 71 2.78 2.16 -23.87
N ALA A 72 2.95 0.84 -24.05
CA ALA A 72 2.76 -0.14 -22.98
C ALA A 72 3.82 0.01 -21.88
N SER A 73 3.44 -0.28 -20.63
CA SER A 73 4.39 -0.32 -19.51
C SER A 73 5.53 -1.30 -19.79
N LYS A 74 6.77 -0.78 -19.80
CA LYS A 74 7.99 -1.58 -20.03
C LYS A 74 8.33 -2.52 -18.86
N ALA A 75 7.84 -2.22 -17.65
CA ALA A 75 7.99 -3.05 -16.46
C ALA A 75 6.90 -2.73 -15.42
N ASP A 76 6.55 -3.71 -14.56
CA ASP A 76 5.57 -3.56 -13.48
C ASP A 76 6.18 -3.56 -12.07
N GLY A 77 7.50 -3.73 -11.93
CA GLY A 77 8.19 -3.89 -10.65
C GLY A 77 7.89 -2.81 -9.61
N GLY A 78 7.87 -1.53 -10.01
CA GLY A 78 7.53 -0.43 -9.09
C GLY A 78 6.07 -0.49 -8.60
N SER A 79 5.13 -0.91 -9.44
CA SER A 79 3.73 -1.10 -9.03
C SER A 79 3.54 -2.30 -8.12
N GLN A 80 4.27 -3.39 -8.35
CA GLN A 80 4.26 -4.55 -7.47
C GLN A 80 4.87 -4.21 -6.11
N LEU A 81 5.99 -3.48 -6.09
CA LEU A 81 6.62 -3.04 -4.84
C LEU A 81 5.68 -2.14 -4.03
N LYS A 82 5.10 -1.12 -4.66
CA LYS A 82 4.09 -0.26 -4.03
C LYS A 82 2.92 -1.05 -3.45
N LEU A 83 2.38 -2.00 -4.21
CA LEU A 83 1.29 -2.87 -3.75
C LEU A 83 1.72 -3.70 -2.52
N ALA A 84 2.93 -4.27 -2.54
CA ALA A 84 3.46 -5.05 -1.43
C ALA A 84 3.61 -4.20 -0.16
N VAL A 85 4.13 -2.97 -0.28
CA VAL A 85 4.27 -2.03 0.84
C VAL A 85 2.91 -1.69 1.45
N LEU A 86 1.93 -1.32 0.62
CA LEU A 86 0.56 -1.00 1.09
C LEU A 86 -0.13 -2.22 1.72
N ALA A 87 0.10 -3.43 1.20
CA ALA A 87 -0.44 -4.66 1.77
C ALA A 87 0.16 -4.96 3.16
N MET A 88 1.46 -4.74 3.35
CA MET A 88 2.11 -4.92 4.65
C MET A 88 1.63 -3.88 5.68
N ALA A 89 1.47 -2.62 5.27
CA ALA A 89 0.90 -1.60 6.13
C ALA A 89 -0.54 -1.94 6.55
N MET A 90 -1.37 -2.46 5.62
CA MET A 90 -2.70 -2.98 5.96
C MET A 90 -2.65 -4.13 6.96
N ARG A 91 -1.67 -5.04 6.85
CA ARG A 91 -1.49 -6.14 7.80
C ARG A 91 -1.17 -5.62 9.20
N ARG A 92 -0.32 -4.59 9.32
CA ARG A 92 0.00 -3.94 10.61
C ARG A 92 -1.23 -3.32 11.25
N LEU A 93 -2.00 -2.54 10.49
CA LEU A 93 -3.22 -1.88 10.99
C LEU A 93 -4.31 -2.89 11.40
N ASN A 94 -4.53 -3.93 10.60
CA ASN A 94 -5.48 -4.98 10.96
C ASN A 94 -5.04 -5.71 12.24
N GLY A 95 -3.74 -5.92 12.43
CA GLY A 95 -3.19 -6.51 13.66
C GLY A 95 -3.42 -5.61 14.88
N GLU A 96 -3.26 -4.30 14.75
CA GLU A 96 -3.61 -3.35 15.81
C GLU A 96 -5.11 -3.38 16.12
N ALA A 97 -5.96 -3.34 15.09
CA ALA A 97 -7.41 -3.35 15.29
C ALA A 97 -7.88 -4.65 15.96
N GLU A 98 -7.27 -5.80 15.64
CA GLU A 98 -7.55 -7.07 16.30
C GLU A 98 -7.06 -7.06 17.76
N ARG A 99 -5.86 -6.55 18.01
CA ARG A 99 -5.31 -6.41 19.37
C ARG A 99 -6.26 -5.63 20.29
N ARG A 100 -6.79 -4.49 19.81
CA ARG A 100 -7.73 -3.66 20.58
C ARG A 100 -9.09 -4.32 20.80
N ARG A 101 -9.54 -5.20 19.90
CA ARG A 101 -10.77 -5.98 20.08
C ARG A 101 -10.66 -7.07 21.15
N GLN A 102 -9.44 -7.54 21.42
CA GLN A 102 -9.17 -8.62 22.36
C GLN A 102 -8.79 -8.12 23.76
N MET A 103 -8.67 -6.80 23.95
CA MET A 103 -8.52 -6.16 25.26
C MET A 103 -9.90 -5.83 25.84
#